data_AF-A0A2H6NNQ5-F1
#
_entry.id   AF-A0A2H6NNQ5-F1
#
_cell.length_a   1.000
_cell.length_b   1.000
_cell.length_c   1.000
_cell.angle_alpha   90.00
_cell.angle_beta   90.00
_cell.angle_gamma   90.00
#
_symmetry.space_group_name_H-M   'P 1'
#
loop_
_entity.id
_entity.type
_entity.pdbx_description
1 polymer ?
#
loop_
_entity_poly.entity_id
_entity_poly.type
_entity_poly.pdbx_seq_one_letter_code
_entity_poly.pdbx_strand_id
1 'polypeptide(L)'
;DDIIVETLNHKIYKGKYVISAIPPILTGKIHFTPELPTIRNQLIQRLPMGSVIKCMMYYKEAFWRKLGFCGCTIILDDDAPISVTLDDTKPDGSIPALMGFILARKAFRLANVSKEERKRKICELYAKVLGSEEALHPVHYEEKNWCTEQYSGGCYVAYFPPGIMSQYGRVIREPAGRIYFAGTETATQWCGYMEGAVQAGERAAREILYSMGKISKNEIWVTEPESKEVPALPITTTFWERNLPSVHGLLFFLGWSTFITSLATTGFFAYKKGLLSR
;
A
#
# COMPACT_ATOMS: atom_id res chain seq x y z
N ASP A 1 -9.67 24.87 -30.83
CA ASP A 1 -8.25 25.02 -30.45
C ASP A 1 -7.66 23.75 -29.87
N ASP A 2 -6.38 23.53 -30.12
CA ASP A 2 -5.62 22.40 -29.58
C ASP A 2 -4.98 22.77 -28.24
N ILE A 3 -4.82 21.78 -27.37
CA ILE A 3 -3.98 21.90 -26.16
C ILE A 3 -2.52 21.82 -26.60
N ILE A 4 -1.67 22.66 -26.01
CA ILE A 4 -0.22 22.67 -26.20
C ILE A 4 0.42 22.02 -24.99
N VAL A 5 1.33 21.06 -25.22
CA VAL A 5 2.17 20.43 -24.20
C VAL A 5 3.63 20.70 -24.57
N GLU A 6 4.35 21.38 -23.68
CA GLU A 6 5.78 21.63 -23.83
C GLU A 6 6.58 20.70 -22.91
N THR A 7 7.65 20.11 -23.43
CA THR A 7 8.59 19.29 -22.65
C THR A 7 9.80 20.10 -22.21
N LEU A 8 10.57 19.58 -21.24
CA LEU A 8 11.75 20.27 -20.69
C LEU A 8 12.81 20.66 -21.75
N ASN A 9 12.90 19.91 -22.86
CA ASN A 9 13.77 20.23 -23.99
C ASN A 9 13.07 21.06 -25.09
N HIS A 10 12.03 21.79 -24.73
CA HIS A 10 11.28 22.73 -25.58
C HIS A 10 10.62 22.11 -26.82
N LYS A 11 10.32 20.79 -26.78
CA LYS A 11 9.48 20.19 -27.82
C LYS A 11 8.03 20.47 -27.52
N ILE A 12 7.31 20.84 -28.56
CA ILE A 12 5.89 21.18 -28.50
C ILE A 12 5.08 20.07 -29.15
N TYR A 13 4.09 19.58 -28.41
CA TYR A 13 3.10 18.64 -28.89
C TYR A 13 1.72 19.30 -28.84
N LYS A 14 0.88 19.00 -29.82
CA LYS A 14 -0.50 19.49 -29.89
C LYS A 14 -1.47 18.32 -29.83
N GLY A 15 -2.55 18.46 -29.07
CA GLY A 15 -3.56 17.42 -28.92
C GLY A 15 -4.94 17.99 -28.62
N LYS A 16 -5.99 17.22 -28.89
CA LYS A 16 -7.37 17.61 -28.55
C LYS A 16 -7.65 17.47 -27.04
N TYR A 17 -6.99 16.51 -26.40
CA TYR A 17 -7.13 16.13 -24.99
C TYR A 17 -5.75 15.73 -24.43
N VAL A 18 -5.61 15.74 -23.10
CA VAL A 18 -4.42 15.27 -22.38
C VAL A 18 -4.84 14.31 -21.28
N ILE A 19 -4.07 13.24 -21.08
CA ILE A 19 -4.16 12.39 -19.88
C ILE A 19 -2.93 12.67 -19.01
N SER A 20 -3.13 13.14 -17.78
CA SER A 20 -2.08 13.14 -16.76
C SER A 20 -2.06 11.77 -16.09
N ALA A 21 -1.03 10.98 -16.37
CA ALA A 21 -0.84 9.63 -15.83
C ALA A 21 0.34 9.54 -14.85
N ILE A 22 0.67 10.66 -14.20
CA ILE A 22 1.75 10.77 -13.21
C ILE A 22 1.18 10.99 -11.80
N PRO A 23 1.91 10.61 -10.73
CA PRO A 23 1.47 10.85 -9.35
C PRO A 23 1.06 12.32 -9.09
N PRO A 24 0.09 12.57 -8.17
CA PRO A 24 -0.40 13.91 -7.88
C PRO A 24 0.71 14.91 -7.55
N ILE A 25 1.70 14.52 -6.74
CA ILE A 25 2.83 15.40 -6.38
C ILE A 25 3.65 15.85 -7.59
N LEU A 26 3.73 15.03 -8.65
CA LEU A 26 4.42 15.35 -9.89
C LEU A 26 3.54 16.15 -10.85
N THR A 27 2.21 15.98 -10.77
CA THR A 27 1.28 16.88 -11.46
C THR A 27 1.49 18.33 -11.00
N GLY A 28 1.85 18.55 -9.73
CA GLY A 28 2.23 19.87 -9.21
C GLY A 28 3.51 20.48 -9.82
N LYS A 29 4.30 19.71 -10.58
CA LYS A 29 5.49 20.21 -11.29
C LYS A 29 5.19 20.75 -12.70
N ILE A 30 3.96 20.57 -13.19
CA ILE A 30 3.55 21.05 -14.51
C ILE A 30 2.96 22.46 -14.35
N HIS A 31 3.42 23.40 -15.17
CA HIS A 31 2.80 24.72 -15.28
C HIS A 31 1.56 24.63 -16.16
N PHE A 32 0.39 24.97 -15.61
CA PHE A 32 -0.89 24.96 -16.33
C PHE A 32 -1.32 26.37 -16.72
N THR A 33 -1.82 26.54 -17.95
CA THR A 33 -2.43 27.79 -18.43
C THR A 33 -3.71 27.47 -19.22
N PRO A 34 -4.91 27.90 -18.77
CA PRO A 34 -5.17 28.55 -17.47
C PRO A 34 -4.82 27.63 -16.28
N GLU A 35 -4.73 28.22 -15.09
CA GLU A 35 -4.43 27.49 -13.86
C GLU A 35 -5.46 26.39 -13.56
N LEU A 36 -5.04 25.34 -12.84
CA LEU A 36 -5.97 24.33 -12.34
C LEU A 36 -6.94 24.94 -11.31
N PRO A 37 -8.18 24.43 -11.20
CA PRO A 37 -9.10 24.87 -10.16
C PRO A 37 -8.48 24.80 -8.76
N THR A 38 -8.79 25.78 -7.90
CA THR A 38 -8.19 25.94 -6.57
C THR A 38 -8.18 24.65 -5.76
N ILE A 39 -9.29 23.91 -5.74
CA ILE A 39 -9.41 22.65 -5.01
C ILE A 39 -8.42 21.58 -5.50
N ARG A 40 -8.16 21.52 -6.81
CA ARG A 40 -7.19 20.60 -7.41
C ARG A 40 -5.76 21.05 -7.11
N ASN A 41 -5.49 22.34 -7.20
CA ASN A 41 -4.18 22.88 -6.87
C ASN A 41 -3.81 22.59 -5.40
N GLN A 42 -4.78 22.70 -4.48
CA GLN A 42 -4.55 22.32 -3.08
C GLN A 42 -4.34 20.81 -2.89
N LEU A 43 -5.06 19.96 -3.61
CA LEU A 43 -4.96 18.50 -3.54
C LEU A 43 -3.56 18.00 -3.94
N ILE A 44 -3.09 18.38 -5.12
CA ILE A 44 -1.86 17.84 -5.72
C ILE A 44 -0.59 18.16 -4.90
N GLN A 45 -0.63 19.21 -4.10
CA GLN A 45 0.46 19.61 -3.20
C GLN A 45 0.43 18.91 -1.82
N ARG A 46 -0.67 18.23 -1.48
CA ARG A 46 -0.93 17.64 -0.15
C ARG A 46 -0.97 16.12 -0.13
N LEU A 47 -0.54 15.50 -1.22
CA LEU A 47 -0.45 14.06 -1.40
C LEU A 47 1.01 13.63 -1.54
N PRO A 48 1.77 13.58 -0.44
CA PRO A 48 3.14 13.06 -0.46
C PRO A 48 3.16 11.57 -0.81
N MET A 49 4.27 11.13 -1.41
CA MET A 49 4.51 9.71 -1.67
C MET A 49 5.01 8.99 -0.42
N GLY A 50 4.73 7.69 -0.35
CA GLY A 50 5.37 6.80 0.63
C GLY A 50 6.90 6.70 0.45
N SER A 51 7.57 6.12 1.43
CA SER A 51 9.03 6.01 1.46
C SER A 51 9.48 4.57 1.62
N VAL A 52 10.28 4.09 0.65
CA VAL A 52 10.76 2.72 0.62
C VAL A 52 12.11 2.61 -0.07
N ILE A 53 13.00 1.79 0.50
CA ILE A 53 14.16 1.24 -0.19
C ILE A 53 13.90 -0.26 -0.36
N LYS A 54 13.82 -0.72 -1.62
CA LYS A 54 13.69 -2.14 -1.93
C LYS A 54 15.09 -2.73 -2.05
N CYS A 55 15.36 -3.78 -1.31
CA CYS A 55 16.67 -4.41 -1.22
C CYS A 55 16.56 -5.87 -1.66
N MET A 56 17.51 -6.37 -2.45
CA MET A 56 17.60 -7.75 -2.89
C MET A 56 18.96 -8.30 -2.49
N MET A 57 18.96 -9.31 -1.62
CA MET A 57 20.15 -9.99 -1.14
C MET A 57 20.25 -11.36 -1.80
N TYR A 58 21.32 -11.60 -2.56
CA TYR A 58 21.49 -12.83 -3.33
C TYR A 58 22.45 -13.78 -2.62
N TYR A 59 22.16 -15.06 -2.68
CA TYR A 59 22.93 -16.13 -2.06
C TYR A 59 23.25 -17.23 -3.06
N LYS A 60 24.26 -18.05 -2.73
CA LYS A 60 24.60 -19.22 -3.53
C LYS A 60 23.48 -20.26 -3.52
N GLU A 61 22.80 -20.41 -2.40
CA GLU A 61 21.71 -21.35 -2.18
C GLU A 61 20.57 -20.69 -1.41
N ALA A 62 19.34 -21.16 -1.60
CA ALA A 62 18.18 -20.75 -0.81
C ALA A 62 18.21 -21.45 0.56
N PHE A 63 19.25 -21.18 1.36
CA PHE A 63 19.55 -21.89 2.61
C PHE A 63 18.39 -21.84 3.62
N TRP A 64 17.61 -20.74 3.63
CA TRP A 64 16.41 -20.60 4.46
C TRP A 64 15.40 -21.73 4.24
N ARG A 65 15.28 -22.27 3.01
CA ARG A 65 14.39 -23.40 2.72
C ARG A 65 14.83 -24.68 3.41
N LYS A 66 16.15 -24.91 3.55
CA LYS A 66 16.70 -26.06 4.28
C LYS A 66 16.43 -25.99 5.78
N LEU A 67 16.24 -24.78 6.31
CA LEU A 67 15.84 -24.52 7.69
C LEU A 67 14.33 -24.59 7.91
N GLY A 68 13.55 -24.90 6.86
CA GLY A 68 12.09 -24.95 6.92
C GLY A 68 11.39 -23.60 6.75
N PHE A 69 12.12 -22.54 6.36
CA PHE A 69 11.54 -21.22 6.12
C PHE A 69 11.24 -20.98 4.63
N CYS A 70 10.12 -20.32 4.34
CA CYS A 70 9.76 -19.93 2.97
C CYS A 70 10.43 -18.62 2.50
N GLY A 71 11.24 -17.97 3.34
CA GLY A 71 11.86 -16.68 3.05
C GLY A 71 10.95 -15.47 3.27
N CYS A 72 9.72 -15.67 3.75
CA CYS A 72 8.88 -14.59 4.25
C CYS A 72 9.13 -14.36 5.75
N THR A 73 9.49 -13.14 6.14
CA THR A 73 9.66 -12.75 7.54
C THR A 73 8.91 -11.45 7.82
N ILE A 74 8.23 -11.37 8.96
CA ILE A 74 7.69 -10.10 9.50
C ILE A 74 8.57 -9.73 10.69
N ILE A 75 9.30 -8.62 10.58
CA ILE A 75 10.31 -8.20 11.56
C ILE A 75 9.78 -6.96 12.29
N LEU A 76 9.31 -7.19 13.50
CA LEU A 76 8.74 -6.16 14.39
C LEU A 76 9.79 -5.64 15.37
N ASP A 77 10.80 -4.98 14.81
CA ASP A 77 11.92 -4.39 15.56
C ASP A 77 12.23 -3.01 14.95
N ASP A 78 12.23 -1.95 15.77
CA ASP A 78 12.45 -0.57 15.31
C ASP A 78 13.89 -0.30 14.86
N ASP A 79 14.84 -1.05 15.40
CA ASP A 79 16.27 -0.97 15.08
C ASP A 79 16.64 -1.82 13.86
N ALA A 80 15.81 -2.82 13.53
CA ALA A 80 16.00 -3.65 12.35
C ALA A 80 15.83 -2.83 11.06
N PRO A 81 16.79 -2.90 10.09
CA PRO A 81 16.67 -2.16 8.83
C PRO A 81 15.46 -2.59 7.98
N ILE A 82 15.17 -3.89 7.93
CA ILE A 82 14.10 -4.47 7.11
C ILE A 82 12.88 -4.75 7.99
N SER A 83 11.68 -4.46 7.46
CA SER A 83 10.41 -4.76 8.15
C SER A 83 9.75 -6.05 7.65
N VAL A 84 9.88 -6.36 6.37
CA VAL A 84 9.30 -7.56 5.75
C VAL A 84 10.23 -8.08 4.66
N THR A 85 10.27 -9.40 4.52
CA THR A 85 10.98 -10.08 3.41
C THR A 85 10.06 -11.03 2.66
N LEU A 86 10.44 -11.36 1.43
CA LEU A 86 9.92 -12.47 0.65
C LEU A 86 11.08 -13.13 -0.10
N ASP A 87 10.92 -14.42 -0.38
CA ASP A 87 11.80 -15.14 -1.30
C ASP A 87 11.61 -14.60 -2.74
N ASP A 88 12.72 -14.21 -3.36
CA ASP A 88 12.80 -13.68 -4.73
C ASP A 88 13.68 -14.57 -5.65
N THR A 89 13.89 -15.82 -5.22
CA THR A 89 14.49 -16.88 -6.04
C THR A 89 13.65 -17.06 -7.29
N LYS A 90 14.31 -17.28 -8.44
CA LYS A 90 13.60 -17.45 -9.71
C LYS A 90 12.76 -18.72 -9.69
N PRO A 91 11.70 -18.81 -10.53
CA PRO A 91 10.77 -19.95 -10.51
C PRO A 91 11.43 -21.31 -10.75
N ASP A 92 12.54 -21.34 -11.49
CA ASP A 92 13.34 -22.54 -11.75
C ASP A 92 14.30 -22.91 -10.59
N GLY A 93 14.27 -22.16 -9.49
CA GLY A 93 15.16 -22.32 -8.34
C GLY A 93 16.52 -21.65 -8.50
N SER A 94 16.81 -21.04 -9.66
CA SER A 94 18.06 -20.31 -9.89
C SER A 94 18.05 -18.96 -9.17
N ILE A 95 19.26 -18.43 -8.94
CA ILE A 95 19.49 -17.11 -8.37
C ILE A 95 18.72 -16.92 -7.03
N PRO A 96 19.09 -17.68 -5.97
CA PRO A 96 18.48 -17.52 -4.66
C PRO A 96 18.60 -16.11 -4.14
N ALA A 97 17.46 -15.51 -3.76
CA ALA A 97 17.45 -14.15 -3.24
C ALA A 97 16.37 -13.95 -2.18
N LEU A 98 16.67 -13.07 -1.22
CA LEU A 98 15.68 -12.49 -0.31
C LEU A 98 15.45 -11.04 -0.71
N MET A 99 14.22 -10.72 -1.06
CA MET A 99 13.76 -9.34 -1.19
C MET A 99 13.35 -8.83 0.19
N GLY A 100 13.75 -7.61 0.53
CA GLY A 100 13.35 -6.94 1.75
C GLY A 100 13.01 -5.47 1.53
N PHE A 101 12.09 -4.96 2.34
CA PHE A 101 11.73 -3.55 2.33
C PHE A 101 12.20 -2.82 3.58
N ILE A 102 12.95 -1.73 3.38
CA ILE A 102 13.17 -0.68 4.38
C ILE A 102 12.02 0.32 4.23
N LEU A 103 11.13 0.40 5.22
CA LEU A 103 9.86 1.13 5.09
C LEU A 103 9.81 2.43 5.91
N ALA A 104 9.07 3.41 5.39
CA ALA A 104 8.65 4.62 6.09
C ALA A 104 9.84 5.37 6.73
N ARG A 105 9.78 5.66 8.04
CA ARG A 105 10.84 6.40 8.75
C ARG A 105 12.20 5.71 8.68
N LYS A 106 12.25 4.37 8.60
CA LYS A 106 13.50 3.62 8.44
C LYS A 106 14.19 3.96 7.11
N ALA A 107 13.41 4.13 6.05
CA ALA A 107 13.94 4.50 4.73
C ALA A 107 14.65 5.85 4.77
N PHE A 108 14.09 6.84 5.48
CA PHE A 108 14.75 8.13 5.68
C PHE A 108 16.02 8.02 6.53
N ARG A 109 15.95 7.33 7.68
CA ARG A 109 17.12 7.17 8.57
C ARG A 109 18.28 6.48 7.87
N LEU A 110 17.97 5.49 7.04
CA LEU A 110 18.97 4.70 6.33
C LEU A 110 19.33 5.26 4.96
N ALA A 111 18.69 6.33 4.47
CA ALA A 111 18.97 6.88 3.14
C ALA A 111 20.41 7.41 3.01
N ASN A 112 20.94 8.05 4.05
CA ASN A 112 22.28 8.65 4.07
C ASN A 112 23.39 7.69 4.51
N VAL A 113 23.04 6.44 4.84
CA VAL A 113 24.00 5.38 5.09
C VAL A 113 24.59 4.91 3.74
N SER A 114 25.81 4.39 3.70
CA SER A 114 26.36 3.85 2.45
C SER A 114 25.65 2.55 2.04
N LYS A 115 25.67 2.22 0.74
CA LYS A 115 25.11 0.96 0.21
C LYS A 115 25.72 -0.25 0.93
N GLU A 116 27.03 -0.25 1.16
CA GLU A 116 27.74 -1.35 1.84
C GLU A 116 27.37 -1.47 3.31
N GLU A 117 27.21 -0.35 4.02
CA GLU A 117 26.80 -0.39 5.43
C GLU A 117 25.34 -0.83 5.59
N ARG A 118 24.44 -0.43 4.67
CA ARG A 118 23.08 -0.98 4.61
C ARG A 118 23.11 -2.49 4.36
N LYS A 119 23.88 -2.95 3.36
CA LYS A 119 24.07 -4.36 3.04
C LYS A 119 24.51 -5.15 4.28
N ARG A 120 25.55 -4.68 4.97
CA ARG A 120 26.08 -5.33 6.19
C ARG A 120 25.00 -5.46 7.27
N LYS A 121 24.30 -4.37 7.60
CA LYS A 121 23.21 -4.38 8.59
C LYS A 121 22.08 -5.35 8.22
N ILE A 122 21.76 -5.45 6.93
CA ILE A 122 20.73 -6.37 6.43
C ILE A 122 21.20 -7.83 6.57
N CYS A 123 22.46 -8.14 6.25
CA CYS A 123 23.02 -9.48 6.42
C CYS A 123 22.99 -9.91 7.89
N GLU A 124 23.42 -9.02 8.80
CA GLU A 124 23.40 -9.25 10.25
C GLU A 124 21.99 -9.49 10.77
N LEU A 125 21.03 -8.70 10.29
CA LEU A 125 19.62 -8.91 10.60
C LEU A 125 19.14 -10.28 10.12
N TYR A 126 19.43 -10.65 8.87
CA TYR A 126 19.00 -11.93 8.31
C TYR A 126 19.65 -13.11 9.03
N ALA A 127 20.92 -13.00 9.41
CA ALA A 127 21.60 -14.02 10.21
C ALA A 127 20.92 -14.23 11.56
N LYS A 128 20.56 -13.14 12.25
CA LYS A 128 19.83 -13.17 13.51
C LYS A 128 18.42 -13.77 13.35
N VAL A 129 17.67 -13.33 12.34
CA VAL A 129 16.27 -13.73 12.14
C VAL A 129 16.14 -15.17 11.67
N LEU A 130 17.03 -15.61 10.78
CA LEU A 130 17.01 -16.98 10.23
C LEU A 130 17.83 -17.96 11.07
N GLY A 131 18.61 -17.47 12.04
CA GLY A 131 19.50 -18.29 12.88
C GLY A 131 20.60 -18.99 12.07
N SER A 132 21.15 -18.33 11.04
CA SER A 132 22.17 -18.92 10.16
C SER A 132 23.22 -17.90 9.73
N GLU A 133 24.50 -18.28 9.89
CA GLU A 133 25.65 -17.49 9.42
C GLU A 133 25.74 -17.42 7.89
N GLU A 134 25.07 -18.32 7.15
CA GLU A 134 25.02 -18.27 5.68
C GLU A 134 24.45 -16.93 5.18
N ALA A 135 23.58 -16.29 5.96
CA ALA A 135 23.05 -14.96 5.68
C ALA A 135 24.12 -13.85 5.69
N LEU A 136 25.28 -14.08 6.30
CA LEU A 136 26.42 -13.15 6.30
C LEU A 136 27.25 -13.21 5.02
N HIS A 137 26.97 -14.16 4.13
CA HIS A 137 27.76 -14.44 2.94
C HIS A 137 26.95 -14.25 1.63
N PRO A 138 26.39 -13.06 1.38
CA PRO A 138 25.70 -12.81 0.12
C PRO A 138 26.70 -12.78 -1.05
N VAL A 139 26.29 -13.34 -2.18
CA VAL A 139 27.07 -13.31 -3.42
C VAL A 139 26.85 -12.03 -4.23
N HIS A 140 25.72 -11.34 -4.01
CA HIS A 140 25.39 -10.07 -4.67
C HIS A 140 24.39 -9.25 -3.84
N TYR A 141 24.32 -7.94 -4.09
CA TYR A 141 23.37 -7.05 -3.42
C TYR A 141 22.90 -5.93 -4.34
N GLU A 142 21.58 -5.77 -4.45
CA GLU A 142 20.95 -4.65 -5.14
C GLU A 142 19.98 -3.90 -4.25
N GLU A 143 19.86 -2.61 -4.48
CA GLU A 143 18.87 -1.78 -3.81
C GLU A 143 18.38 -0.64 -4.70
N LYS A 144 17.13 -0.22 -4.47
CA LYS A 144 16.56 0.97 -5.08
C LYS A 144 15.88 1.81 -4.01
N ASN A 145 16.40 3.01 -3.78
CA ASN A 145 15.74 4.03 -2.98
C ASN A 145 14.76 4.79 -3.89
N TRP A 146 13.46 4.64 -3.63
CA TRP A 146 12.43 5.30 -4.42
C TRP A 146 12.21 6.77 -4.04
N CYS A 147 12.65 7.17 -2.84
CA CYS A 147 12.51 8.55 -2.36
C CYS A 147 13.39 9.53 -3.14
N THR A 148 14.45 9.05 -3.80
CA THR A 148 15.37 9.88 -4.60
C THR A 148 14.93 10.01 -6.06
N GLU A 149 13.88 9.30 -6.48
CA GLU A 149 13.42 9.32 -7.86
C GLU A 149 12.59 10.57 -8.14
N GLN A 150 13.19 11.56 -8.80
CA GLN A 150 12.52 12.84 -9.10
C GLN A 150 11.24 12.72 -9.94
N TYR A 151 11.09 11.61 -10.67
CA TYR A 151 9.92 11.28 -11.51
C TYR A 151 8.99 10.23 -10.89
N SER A 152 9.16 9.93 -9.60
CA SER A 152 8.19 9.16 -8.80
C SER A 152 7.82 9.89 -7.51
N GLY A 153 8.80 10.50 -6.83
CA GLY A 153 8.66 11.16 -5.54
C GLY A 153 8.74 10.21 -4.33
N GLY A 154 8.58 8.91 -4.56
CA GLY A 154 8.55 7.87 -3.55
C GLY A 154 7.73 6.67 -4.05
N CYS A 155 7.49 5.70 -3.17
CA CYS A 155 6.71 4.50 -3.46
C CYS A 155 5.99 3.97 -2.20
N TYR A 156 4.93 3.16 -2.35
CA TYR A 156 4.34 2.69 -3.62
C TYR A 156 3.40 3.72 -4.24
N VAL A 157 2.70 4.47 -3.39
CA VAL A 157 1.59 5.34 -3.75
C VAL A 157 1.62 6.60 -2.90
N ALA A 158 0.94 7.65 -3.35
CA ALA A 158 0.63 8.79 -2.50
C ALA A 158 -0.29 8.38 -1.34
N TYR A 159 -0.04 8.93 -0.15
CA TYR A 159 -0.93 8.75 0.99
C TYR A 159 -1.67 10.05 1.32
N PHE A 160 -2.80 9.92 1.99
CA PHE A 160 -3.61 11.06 2.43
C PHE A 160 -3.30 11.41 3.89
N PRO A 161 -2.68 12.57 4.17
CA PRO A 161 -2.61 13.10 5.53
C PRO A 161 -4.02 13.35 6.11
N PRO A 162 -4.14 13.51 7.44
CA PRO A 162 -5.41 13.81 8.09
C PRO A 162 -6.16 14.99 7.46
N GLY A 163 -7.46 14.83 7.25
CA GLY A 163 -8.34 15.85 6.68
C GLY A 163 -8.28 16.02 5.15
N ILE A 164 -7.26 15.51 4.47
CA ILE A 164 -7.08 15.75 3.03
C ILE A 164 -8.16 15.05 2.19
N MET A 165 -8.53 13.81 2.55
CA MET A 165 -9.51 13.03 1.78
C MET A 165 -10.89 13.70 1.78
N SER A 166 -11.36 14.15 2.95
CA SER A 166 -12.68 14.77 3.07
C SER A 166 -12.74 16.17 2.45
N GLN A 167 -11.65 16.95 2.52
CA GLN A 167 -11.61 18.31 1.98
C GLN A 167 -11.41 18.34 0.45
N TYR A 168 -10.53 17.48 -0.07
CA TYR A 168 -10.04 17.58 -1.45
C TYR A 168 -10.21 16.29 -2.27
N GLY A 169 -10.40 15.14 -1.63
CA GLY A 169 -10.35 13.82 -2.29
C GLY A 169 -11.37 13.63 -3.41
N ARG A 170 -12.52 14.32 -3.37
CA ARG A 170 -13.56 14.24 -4.40
C ARG A 170 -13.06 14.56 -5.81
N VAL A 171 -12.06 15.43 -5.92
CA VAL A 171 -11.55 15.89 -7.23
C VAL A 171 -10.38 15.06 -7.75
N ILE A 172 -9.94 14.00 -7.06
CA ILE A 172 -8.72 13.24 -7.41
C ILE A 172 -8.66 12.85 -8.90
N ARG A 173 -9.81 12.51 -9.48
CA ARG A 173 -9.98 12.10 -10.88
C ARG A 173 -10.91 12.98 -11.71
N GLU A 174 -11.44 14.07 -11.14
CA GLU A 174 -12.29 15.00 -11.90
C GLU A 174 -11.47 15.68 -13.02
N PRO A 175 -11.95 15.67 -14.28
CA PRO A 175 -11.29 16.35 -15.37
C PRO A 175 -11.18 17.87 -15.13
N ALA A 176 -10.09 18.47 -15.61
CA ALA A 176 -9.90 19.92 -15.65
C ALA A 176 -9.98 20.39 -17.11
N GLY A 177 -11.19 20.76 -17.55
CA GLY A 177 -11.46 21.01 -18.96
C GLY A 177 -11.22 19.76 -19.80
N ARG A 178 -10.21 19.79 -20.69
CA ARG A 178 -9.84 18.68 -21.58
C ARG A 178 -8.62 17.88 -21.08
N ILE A 179 -8.27 18.04 -19.81
CA ILE A 179 -7.23 17.27 -19.11
C ILE A 179 -7.92 16.23 -18.21
N TYR A 180 -7.68 14.96 -18.49
CA TYR A 180 -8.18 13.82 -17.73
C TYR A 180 -7.06 13.25 -16.86
N PHE A 181 -7.41 12.64 -15.74
CA PHE A 181 -6.43 12.19 -14.74
C PHE A 181 -6.50 10.67 -14.56
N ALA A 182 -5.40 10.02 -14.91
CA ALA A 182 -5.11 8.62 -14.68
C ALA A 182 -4.06 8.49 -13.55
N GLY A 183 -3.25 7.43 -13.59
CA GLY A 183 -2.34 7.08 -12.52
C GLY A 183 -3.06 6.32 -11.41
N THR A 184 -2.35 5.40 -10.76
CA THR A 184 -2.96 4.45 -9.81
C THR A 184 -3.69 5.14 -8.65
N GLU A 185 -3.28 6.36 -8.28
CA GLU A 185 -3.91 7.20 -7.24
C GLU A 185 -5.36 7.56 -7.56
N THR A 186 -5.77 7.48 -8.83
CA THR A 186 -7.12 7.82 -9.28
C THR A 186 -8.05 6.62 -9.40
N ALA A 187 -7.54 5.40 -9.20
CA ALA A 187 -8.28 4.15 -9.26
C ALA A 187 -9.31 4.04 -8.12
N THR A 188 -10.30 3.16 -8.31
CA THR A 188 -11.31 2.80 -7.29
C THR A 188 -11.10 1.38 -6.76
N GLN A 189 -10.35 0.53 -7.47
CA GLN A 189 -9.91 -0.76 -6.99
C GLN A 189 -8.38 -0.84 -7.08
N TRP A 190 -7.76 -1.43 -6.07
CA TRP A 190 -6.30 -1.62 -5.99
C TRP A 190 -5.48 -0.33 -6.25
N CYS A 191 -5.99 0.81 -5.77
CA CYS A 191 -5.26 2.08 -5.77
C CYS A 191 -3.90 1.91 -5.09
N GLY A 192 -2.84 2.31 -5.78
CA GLY A 192 -1.44 2.13 -5.37
C GLY A 192 -0.74 0.91 -5.94
N TYR A 193 -1.42 0.10 -6.76
CA TYR A 193 -0.87 -1.07 -7.43
C TYR A 193 -0.85 -0.89 -8.95
N MET A 194 -0.19 -1.83 -9.64
CA MET A 194 -0.21 -1.91 -11.11
C MET A 194 -1.64 -2.09 -11.64
N GLU A 195 -2.46 -2.87 -10.93
CA GLU A 195 -3.89 -3.05 -11.24
C GLU A 195 -4.65 -1.72 -11.27
N GLY A 196 -4.50 -0.90 -10.21
CA GLY A 196 -5.08 0.45 -10.20
C GLY A 196 -4.55 1.35 -11.31
N ALA A 197 -3.29 1.18 -11.74
CA ALA A 197 -2.73 1.95 -12.85
C ALA A 197 -3.42 1.61 -14.17
N VAL A 198 -3.67 0.32 -14.44
CA VAL A 198 -4.44 -0.15 -15.61
C VAL A 198 -5.86 0.41 -15.56
N GLN A 199 -6.58 0.17 -14.46
CA GLN A 199 -7.97 0.63 -14.29
C GLN A 199 -8.09 2.15 -14.52
N ALA A 200 -7.19 2.94 -13.92
CA ALA A 200 -7.19 4.39 -14.05
C ALA A 200 -6.85 4.86 -15.46
N GLY A 201 -5.86 4.24 -16.11
CA GLY A 201 -5.43 4.58 -17.47
C GLY A 201 -6.53 4.33 -18.49
N GLU A 202 -7.14 3.14 -18.45
CA GLU A 202 -8.22 2.81 -19.35
C GLU A 202 -9.46 3.66 -19.10
N ARG A 203 -9.84 3.89 -17.84
CA ARG A 203 -10.96 4.75 -17.49
C ARG A 203 -10.75 6.16 -18.04
N ALA A 204 -9.58 6.76 -17.87
CA ALA A 204 -9.27 8.09 -18.41
C ALA A 204 -9.31 8.12 -19.96
N ALA A 205 -8.84 7.06 -20.62
CA ALA A 205 -8.97 6.93 -22.07
C ALA A 205 -10.44 6.86 -22.50
N ARG A 206 -11.27 6.08 -21.80
CA ARG A 206 -12.72 5.97 -22.08
C ARG A 206 -13.47 7.26 -21.78
N GLU A 207 -13.07 8.03 -20.77
CA GLU A 207 -13.61 9.39 -20.54
C GLU A 207 -13.37 10.31 -21.75
N ILE A 208 -12.19 10.25 -22.38
CA ILE A 208 -11.90 10.98 -23.62
C ILE A 208 -12.73 10.44 -24.79
N LEU A 209 -12.81 9.11 -24.97
CA LEU A 209 -13.63 8.51 -26.03
C LEU A 209 -15.10 8.92 -25.92
N TYR A 210 -15.64 8.99 -24.70
CA TYR A 210 -16.99 9.49 -24.45
C TYR A 210 -17.13 10.96 -24.87
N SER A 211 -16.17 11.81 -24.49
CA SER A 211 -16.16 13.22 -24.92
C SER A 211 -15.97 13.42 -26.42
N MET A 212 -15.43 12.42 -27.13
CA MET A 212 -15.36 12.38 -28.59
C MET A 212 -16.62 11.78 -29.25
N GLY A 213 -17.63 11.36 -28.46
CA GLY A 213 -18.84 10.72 -28.96
C GLY A 213 -18.63 9.30 -29.51
N LYS A 214 -17.54 8.63 -29.12
CA LYS A 214 -17.19 7.28 -29.61
C LYS A 214 -17.78 6.14 -28.79
N ILE A 215 -18.10 6.41 -27.52
CA ILE A 215 -18.73 5.46 -26.60
C ILE A 215 -19.82 6.18 -25.80
N SER A 216 -20.71 5.41 -25.19
CA SER A 216 -21.73 5.89 -24.26
C SER A 216 -21.16 6.11 -22.85
N LYS A 217 -21.89 6.85 -22.01
CA LYS A 217 -21.44 7.20 -20.65
C LYS A 217 -21.24 5.97 -19.74
N ASN A 218 -22.08 4.95 -19.91
CA ASN A 218 -22.02 3.69 -19.16
C ASN A 218 -20.82 2.81 -19.56
N GLU A 219 -20.15 3.10 -20.69
CA GLU A 219 -18.95 2.38 -21.11
C GLU A 219 -17.66 3.00 -20.54
N ILE A 220 -17.73 4.10 -19.78
CA ILE A 220 -16.54 4.70 -19.16
C ILE A 220 -15.95 3.76 -18.08
N TRP A 221 -16.83 3.23 -17.23
CA TRP A 221 -16.48 2.32 -16.15
C TRP A 221 -16.89 0.91 -16.54
N VAL A 222 -15.89 0.10 -16.88
CA VAL A 222 -16.07 -1.30 -17.30
C VAL A 222 -15.63 -2.21 -16.15
N THR A 223 -16.41 -3.23 -15.88
CA THR A 223 -16.04 -4.30 -14.94
C THR A 223 -15.16 -5.30 -15.68
N GLU A 224 -13.96 -5.55 -15.15
CA GLU A 224 -13.07 -6.56 -15.69
C GLU A 224 -13.61 -7.97 -15.38
N PRO A 225 -13.69 -8.88 -16.37
CA PRO A 225 -13.99 -10.29 -16.10
C PRO A 225 -12.93 -10.91 -15.19
N GLU A 226 -13.34 -11.85 -14.34
CA GLU A 226 -12.41 -12.55 -13.45
C GLU A 226 -11.36 -13.33 -14.25
N SER A 227 -10.09 -13.25 -13.80
CA SER A 227 -9.00 -14.02 -14.39
C SER A 227 -9.22 -15.52 -14.20
N LYS A 228 -9.14 -16.26 -15.31
CA LYS A 228 -9.23 -17.73 -15.29
C LYS A 228 -7.93 -18.39 -14.80
N GLU A 229 -6.80 -17.67 -14.91
CA GLU A 229 -5.48 -18.19 -14.52
C GLU A 229 -5.19 -17.95 -13.04
N VAL A 230 -5.71 -16.85 -12.48
CA VAL A 230 -5.57 -16.49 -11.07
C VAL A 230 -6.96 -16.19 -10.50
N PRO A 231 -7.80 -17.22 -10.27
CA PRO A 231 -9.16 -17.02 -9.74
C PRO A 231 -9.11 -16.52 -8.29
N ALA A 232 -10.05 -15.65 -7.92
CA ALA A 232 -10.16 -15.13 -6.58
C ALA A 232 -10.89 -16.13 -5.67
N LEU A 233 -10.17 -16.67 -4.68
CA LEU A 233 -10.80 -17.45 -3.62
C LEU A 233 -11.53 -16.50 -2.65
N PRO A 234 -12.76 -16.83 -2.22
CA PRO A 234 -13.50 -15.97 -1.30
C PRO A 234 -12.78 -15.88 0.05
N ILE A 235 -12.70 -14.67 0.60
CA ILE A 235 -12.20 -14.47 1.96
C ILE A 235 -13.25 -14.95 2.95
N THR A 236 -12.96 -16.04 3.64
CA THR A 236 -13.84 -16.62 4.66
C THR A 236 -13.39 -16.23 6.06
N THR A 237 -14.34 -16.01 6.95
CA THR A 237 -14.09 -15.93 8.40
C THR A 237 -14.69 -17.12 9.12
N THR A 238 -14.12 -17.51 10.25
CA THR A 238 -14.66 -18.54 11.13
C THR A 238 -15.77 -17.98 12.02
N PHE A 239 -16.51 -18.86 12.67
CA PHE A 239 -17.46 -18.46 13.71
C PHE A 239 -16.78 -17.63 14.81
N TRP A 240 -15.59 -18.05 15.26
CA TRP A 240 -14.88 -17.38 16.35
C TRP A 240 -14.34 -16.02 15.96
N GLU A 241 -13.80 -15.85 14.76
CA GLU A 241 -13.34 -14.53 14.28
C GLU A 241 -14.46 -13.49 14.25
N ARG A 242 -15.70 -13.92 13.96
CA ARG A 242 -16.86 -13.02 13.95
C ARG A 242 -17.46 -12.75 15.33
N ASN A 243 -17.35 -13.71 16.25
CA ASN A 243 -18.13 -13.70 17.49
C ASN A 243 -17.28 -13.55 18.77
N LEU A 244 -15.95 -13.72 18.70
CA LEU A 244 -15.09 -13.43 19.85
C LEU A 244 -15.21 -11.94 20.20
N PRO A 245 -15.42 -11.60 21.48
CA PRO A 245 -15.57 -10.21 21.87
C PRO A 245 -14.24 -9.47 21.76
N SER A 246 -14.31 -8.15 21.55
CA SER A 246 -13.17 -7.28 21.79
C SER A 246 -12.75 -7.31 23.26
N VAL A 247 -11.58 -6.76 23.60
CA VAL A 247 -11.13 -6.64 25.00
C VAL A 247 -12.18 -5.92 25.87
N HIS A 248 -12.78 -4.84 25.37
CA HIS A 248 -13.85 -4.14 26.09
C HIS A 248 -15.12 -4.99 26.19
N GLY A 249 -15.50 -5.69 25.12
CA GLY A 249 -16.62 -6.63 25.15
C GLY A 249 -16.42 -7.73 26.19
N LEU A 250 -15.21 -8.29 26.30
CA LEU A 250 -14.86 -9.28 27.30
C LEU A 250 -14.99 -8.71 28.71
N LEU A 251 -14.44 -7.52 28.98
CA LEU A 251 -14.57 -6.86 30.29
C LEU A 251 -16.03 -6.57 30.65
N PHE A 252 -16.84 -6.18 29.67
CA PHE A 252 -18.28 -5.99 29.85
C PHE A 252 -18.98 -7.30 30.23
N PHE A 253 -18.70 -8.40 29.51
CA PHE A 253 -19.27 -9.71 29.82
C PHE A 253 -18.79 -10.26 31.17
N LEU A 254 -17.52 -10.05 31.51
CA LEU A 254 -16.98 -10.41 32.83
C LEU A 254 -17.67 -9.62 33.95
N GLY A 255 -17.91 -8.33 33.74
CA GLY A 255 -18.67 -7.50 34.66
C GLY A 255 -20.08 -8.04 34.88
N TRP A 256 -20.79 -8.37 33.82
CA TRP A 256 -22.12 -8.99 33.89
C TRP A 256 -22.11 -10.36 34.55
N SER A 257 -21.17 -11.22 34.18
CA SER A 257 -21.01 -12.55 34.78
C SER A 257 -20.77 -12.42 36.29
N THR A 258 -19.93 -11.49 36.72
CA THR A 258 -19.64 -11.23 38.13
C THR A 258 -20.87 -10.68 38.86
N PHE A 259 -21.59 -9.75 38.24
CA PHE A 259 -22.82 -9.18 38.78
C PHE A 259 -23.92 -10.25 38.97
N ILE A 260 -24.18 -11.06 37.94
CA ILE A 260 -25.15 -12.16 37.98
C ILE A 260 -24.76 -13.19 39.05
N THR A 261 -23.48 -13.54 39.13
CA THR A 261 -22.98 -14.47 40.16
C THR A 261 -23.18 -13.91 41.57
N SER A 262 -22.95 -12.61 41.76
CA SER A 262 -23.16 -11.92 43.05
C SER A 262 -24.64 -11.89 43.44
N LEU A 263 -25.54 -11.62 42.48
CA LEU A 263 -26.99 -11.69 42.68
C LEU A 263 -27.44 -13.11 43.05
N ALA A 264 -26.98 -14.12 42.32
CA ALA A 264 -27.31 -15.52 42.59
C ALA A 264 -26.85 -15.95 43.99
N THR A 265 -25.65 -15.54 44.39
CA THR A 265 -25.09 -15.80 45.73
C THR A 265 -25.92 -15.13 46.82
N THR A 266 -26.30 -13.86 46.62
CA THR A 266 -27.14 -13.11 47.58
C THR A 266 -28.53 -13.74 47.71
N GLY A 267 -29.15 -14.11 46.58
CA GLY A 267 -30.42 -14.83 46.56
C GLY A 267 -30.36 -16.15 47.32
N PHE A 268 -29.28 -16.93 47.17
CA PHE A 268 -29.06 -18.16 47.93
C PHE A 268 -28.99 -17.91 49.45
N PHE A 269 -28.28 -16.87 49.89
CA PHE A 269 -28.24 -16.51 51.33
C PHE A 269 -29.58 -16.01 51.87
N ALA A 270 -30.32 -15.21 51.09
CA ALA A 270 -31.64 -14.73 51.46
C ALA A 270 -32.66 -15.88 51.57
N TYR A 271 -32.62 -16.85 50.65
CA TYR A 271 -33.40 -18.09 50.73
C TYR A 271 -33.06 -18.90 51.99
N LYS A 272 -31.77 -19.13 52.27
CA LYS A 272 -31.32 -19.88 53.46
C LYS A 272 -31.75 -19.23 54.78
N LYS A 273 -31.88 -17.90 54.82
CA LYS A 273 -32.35 -17.14 55.99
C LYS A 273 -33.87 -16.97 56.06
N GLY A 274 -34.64 -17.55 55.13
CA GLY A 274 -36.10 -17.46 55.11
C GLY A 274 -36.65 -16.09 54.70
N LEU A 275 -35.81 -15.21 54.13
CA LEU A 275 -36.21 -13.88 53.63
C LEU A 275 -36.83 -13.94 52.23
N LEU A 276 -36.65 -15.06 51.55
CA LEU A 276 -37.34 -15.38 50.30
C LEU A 276 -38.14 -16.66 50.55
N SER A 277 -39.47 -16.58 50.45
CA SER A 277 -40.30 -17.77 50.40
C SER A 277 -40.10 -18.50 49.07
N ARG A 278 -40.42 -19.79 49.06
CA ARG A 278 -40.47 -20.60 47.84
C ARG A 278 -41.33 -19.95 46.77
#